data_AF-A0A426ZT85-F1
#
_entry.id   AF-A0A426ZT85-F1
#
_cell.length_a   1.000
_cell.length_b   1.000
_cell.length_c   1.000
_cell.angle_alpha   90.00
_cell.angle_beta   90.00
_cell.angle_gamma   90.00
#
_symmetry.space_group_name_H-M   'P 1'
#
loop_
_entity.id
_entity.type
_entity.pdbx_description
1 polymer ?
#
loop_
_entity_poly.entity_id
_entity_poly.type
_entity_poly.pdbx_seq_one_letter_code
_entity_poly.pdbx_strand_id
1 'polypeptide(L)'
;MKIAAGAAKGLEYLHDKANPPVIYRDFKSSNILLGEGYHPKLSDFGLAKLGPVGDKTHVSTRVMGTYGYCAPEYAMTGQLTVKSDVYSFGVVFLELITGRKAIDNTRPAGEQNLVAWARPLFKERRKFPQMADPLLRGHYPARGLYQALAVAAMCLQEQAATRPLIGDVVTALSYLASQTYDPDSATGQSTRFGPSTPRSRSGKDHQHAVHSPQQNSPDLRQRDPVKGLSKGAKVSRGGSGGVSGQKWGLEESETQESWMDSPVHIEGARDSPTNIHRDLVREHAVAEAKLWGEKWREKQRRNAPDSFESTHE
;
A
#
# COMPACT_ATOMS: atom_id res chain seq x y z
N MET A 1 3.53 -7.55 13.13
CA MET A 1 4.49 -7.05 12.11
C MET A 1 5.22 -8.15 11.35
N LYS A 2 5.83 -9.16 12.02
CA LYS A 2 6.55 -10.26 11.34
C LYS A 2 5.74 -10.96 10.24
N ILE A 3 4.45 -11.23 10.49
CA ILE A 3 3.52 -11.81 9.51
C ILE A 3 3.39 -10.93 8.26
N ALA A 4 3.12 -9.62 8.42
CA ALA A 4 3.00 -8.68 7.31
C ALA A 4 4.31 -8.59 6.49
N ALA A 5 5.46 -8.52 7.17
CA ALA A 5 6.76 -8.47 6.51
C ALA A 5 7.07 -9.75 5.73
N GLY A 6 6.75 -10.92 6.27
CA GLY A 6 6.96 -12.20 5.58
C GLY A 6 6.01 -12.39 4.39
N ALA A 7 4.74 -11.99 4.53
CA ALA A 7 3.76 -12.03 3.43
C ALA A 7 4.16 -11.07 2.29
N ALA A 8 4.65 -9.86 2.62
CA ALA A 8 5.18 -8.91 1.65
C ALA A 8 6.40 -9.47 0.91
N LYS A 9 7.30 -10.20 1.59
CA LYS A 9 8.46 -10.87 0.96
C LYS A 9 8.03 -11.98 0.00
N GLY A 10 6.98 -12.72 0.33
CA GLY A 10 6.38 -13.68 -0.61
C GLY A 10 5.88 -12.98 -1.87
N LEU A 11 5.21 -11.84 -1.72
CA LEU A 11 4.70 -11.06 -2.83
C LEU A 11 5.81 -10.40 -3.67
N GLU A 12 6.86 -9.86 -3.02
CA GLU A 12 8.07 -9.34 -3.66
C GLU A 12 8.76 -10.41 -4.51
N TYR A 13 8.84 -11.65 -4.04
CA TYR A 13 9.41 -12.73 -4.84
C TYR A 13 8.63 -12.93 -6.15
N LEU A 14 7.30 -12.95 -6.08
CA LEU A 14 6.45 -13.12 -7.25
C LEU A 14 6.59 -11.97 -8.24
N HIS A 15 6.71 -10.73 -7.76
CA HIS A 15 6.79 -9.55 -8.61
C HIS A 15 8.18 -9.31 -9.20
N ASP A 16 9.22 -9.44 -8.39
CA ASP A 16 10.55 -8.92 -8.72
C ASP A 16 11.59 -10.03 -8.98
N LYS A 17 11.34 -11.26 -8.51
CA LYS A 17 12.29 -12.38 -8.63
C LYS A 17 11.85 -13.44 -9.63
N ALA A 18 10.56 -13.72 -9.71
CA ALA A 18 10.02 -14.60 -10.73
C ALA A 18 10.17 -13.96 -12.12
N ASN A 19 10.54 -14.77 -13.12
CA ASN A 19 10.68 -14.32 -14.50
C ASN A 19 9.94 -15.28 -15.44
N PRO A 20 8.86 -14.85 -16.11
CA PRO A 20 8.25 -13.52 -16.03
C PRO A 20 7.59 -13.27 -14.65
N PRO A 21 7.34 -12.00 -14.27
CA PRO A 21 6.66 -11.66 -13.02
C PRO A 21 5.34 -12.42 -12.86
N VAL A 22 4.93 -12.69 -11.64
CA VAL A 22 3.66 -13.37 -11.32
C VAL A 22 2.78 -12.42 -10.51
N ILE A 23 1.61 -12.09 -11.03
CA ILE A 23 0.56 -11.35 -10.32
C ILE A 23 -0.32 -12.35 -9.60
N TYR A 24 -0.39 -12.24 -8.28
CA TYR A 24 -1.05 -13.20 -7.40
C TYR A 24 -2.58 -13.09 -7.45
N ARG A 25 -3.10 -11.85 -7.57
CA ARG A 25 -4.49 -11.47 -7.86
C ARG A 25 -5.52 -11.77 -6.77
N ASP A 26 -5.27 -12.71 -5.88
CA ASP A 26 -6.15 -13.03 -4.74
C ASP A 26 -5.41 -12.90 -3.41
N PHE A 27 -4.72 -11.78 -3.22
CA PHE A 27 -4.03 -11.48 -1.97
C PHE A 27 -5.05 -11.11 -0.88
N LYS A 28 -5.29 -12.04 0.05
CA LYS A 28 -6.24 -11.89 1.17
C LYS A 28 -5.75 -12.63 2.42
N SER A 29 -6.26 -12.23 3.59
CA SER A 29 -5.82 -12.78 4.87
C SER A 29 -6.01 -14.30 4.97
N SER A 30 -7.11 -14.86 4.43
CA SER A 30 -7.35 -16.32 4.45
C SER A 30 -6.40 -17.13 3.56
N ASN A 31 -5.67 -16.47 2.65
CA ASN A 31 -4.67 -17.12 1.79
C ASN A 31 -3.24 -17.03 2.36
N ILE A 32 -3.06 -16.39 3.53
CA ILE A 32 -1.79 -16.33 4.24
C ILE A 32 -1.81 -17.37 5.36
N LEU A 33 -1.18 -18.51 5.12
CA LEU A 33 -1.07 -19.58 6.10
C LEU A 33 0.08 -19.31 7.06
N LEU A 34 -0.08 -19.71 8.32
CA LEU A 34 0.95 -19.57 9.35
C LEU A 34 1.50 -20.94 9.69
N GLY A 35 2.80 -21.13 9.45
CA GLY A 35 3.53 -22.32 9.90
C GLY A 35 4.00 -22.18 11.35
N GLU A 36 4.82 -23.13 11.78
CA GLU A 36 5.51 -23.10 13.07
C GLU A 36 6.25 -21.76 13.27
N GLY A 37 6.19 -21.20 14.48
CA GLY A 37 6.76 -19.90 14.78
C GLY A 37 6.05 -18.71 14.10
N TYR A 38 4.80 -18.90 13.64
CA TYR A 38 4.00 -17.88 12.94
C TYR A 38 4.65 -17.38 11.63
N HIS A 39 5.41 -18.25 10.96
CA HIS A 39 6.00 -17.93 9.67
C HIS A 39 4.95 -17.92 8.56
N PRO A 40 4.71 -16.79 7.88
CA PRO A 40 3.67 -16.69 6.87
C PRO A 40 4.08 -17.35 5.56
N LYS A 41 3.11 -17.97 4.88
CA LYS A 41 3.24 -18.55 3.54
C LYS A 41 2.03 -18.19 2.70
N LEU A 42 2.25 -17.76 1.46
CA LEU A 42 1.17 -17.56 0.49
C LEU A 42 0.68 -18.92 0.01
N SER A 43 -0.64 -19.08 -0.10
CA SER A 43 -1.30 -20.30 -0.58
C SER A 43 -2.13 -20.01 -1.83
N ASP A 44 -3.05 -20.89 -2.25
CA ASP A 44 -4.03 -20.65 -3.32
C ASP A 44 -3.59 -19.74 -4.51
N PHE A 45 -2.81 -20.31 -5.43
CA PHE A 45 -2.39 -19.63 -6.66
C PHE A 45 -3.38 -19.84 -7.83
N GLY A 46 -4.62 -20.26 -7.56
CA GLY A 46 -5.60 -20.62 -8.59
C GLY A 46 -5.99 -19.47 -9.52
N LEU A 47 -5.84 -18.22 -9.05
CA LEU A 47 -6.12 -17.01 -9.82
C LEU A 47 -4.89 -16.30 -10.37
N ALA A 48 -3.69 -16.79 -10.04
CA ALA A 48 -2.43 -16.16 -10.41
C ALA A 48 -2.27 -16.06 -11.93
N LYS A 49 -1.55 -15.03 -12.37
CA LYS A 49 -1.30 -14.72 -13.77
C LYS A 49 0.15 -14.32 -13.98
N LEU A 50 0.74 -14.71 -15.10
CA LEU A 50 1.97 -14.07 -15.53
C LEU A 50 1.70 -12.60 -15.80
N GLY A 51 2.57 -11.75 -15.28
CA GLY A 51 2.58 -10.33 -15.50
C GLY A 51 2.92 -9.97 -16.95
N PRO A 52 2.84 -8.68 -17.29
CA PRO A 52 3.16 -8.23 -18.62
C PRO A 52 4.66 -8.46 -18.94
N VAL A 53 4.95 -8.78 -20.20
CA VAL A 53 6.30 -9.01 -20.73
C VAL A 53 6.53 -8.10 -21.93
N GLY A 54 7.77 -7.63 -22.13
CA GLY A 54 8.11 -6.67 -23.18
C GLY A 54 7.50 -5.29 -22.90
N ASP A 55 6.90 -4.67 -23.91
CA ASP A 55 6.36 -3.30 -23.82
C ASP A 55 4.95 -3.22 -23.21
N LYS A 56 4.40 -4.35 -22.75
CA LYS A 56 3.08 -4.37 -22.11
C LYS A 56 3.18 -3.76 -20.71
N THR A 57 2.17 -2.96 -20.34
CA THR A 57 2.09 -2.33 -19.02
C THR A 57 1.16 -3.07 -18.05
N HIS A 58 0.27 -3.92 -18.58
CA HIS A 58 -0.76 -4.61 -17.82
C HIS A 58 -1.18 -5.92 -18.50
N VAL A 59 -1.93 -6.72 -17.76
CA VAL A 59 -2.61 -7.93 -18.25
C VAL A 59 -4.11 -7.64 -18.33
N SER A 60 -4.67 -7.55 -19.53
CA SER A 60 -6.13 -7.45 -19.70
C SER A 60 -6.77 -8.80 -19.46
N THR A 61 -7.64 -8.88 -18.45
CA THR A 61 -8.33 -10.12 -18.08
C THR A 61 -9.69 -9.79 -17.47
N ARG A 62 -10.63 -10.73 -17.50
CA ARG A 62 -11.86 -10.65 -16.70
C ARG A 62 -11.53 -10.29 -15.25
N VAL A 63 -12.35 -9.49 -14.60
CA VAL A 63 -12.16 -9.15 -13.17
C VAL A 63 -12.43 -10.40 -12.34
N MET A 64 -11.46 -10.83 -11.55
CA MET A 64 -11.59 -11.92 -10.57
C MET A 64 -10.73 -11.63 -9.37
N GLY A 65 -11.14 -12.16 -8.22
CA GLY A 65 -10.51 -11.97 -6.93
C GLY A 65 -11.59 -11.86 -5.86
N THR A 66 -11.17 -11.70 -4.62
CA THR A 66 -12.10 -11.57 -3.50
C THR A 66 -12.57 -10.12 -3.32
N TYR A 67 -13.89 -9.93 -3.18
CA TYR A 67 -14.48 -8.62 -2.93
C TYR A 67 -13.92 -8.00 -1.63
N GLY A 68 -13.69 -6.68 -1.64
CA GLY A 68 -13.04 -5.94 -0.56
C GLY A 68 -11.52 -5.83 -0.66
N TYR A 69 -10.86 -6.71 -1.42
CA TYR A 69 -9.41 -6.68 -1.65
C TYR A 69 -9.02 -6.12 -3.03
N CYS A 70 -9.98 -6.06 -3.96
CA CYS A 70 -9.72 -5.70 -5.34
C CYS A 70 -9.34 -4.22 -5.48
N ALA A 71 -8.26 -3.96 -6.23
CA ALA A 71 -7.85 -2.59 -6.56
C ALA A 71 -8.91 -1.88 -7.43
N PRO A 72 -9.17 -0.58 -7.21
CA PRO A 72 -10.25 0.14 -7.89
C PRO A 72 -10.08 0.19 -9.40
N GLU A 73 -8.87 0.46 -9.89
CA GLU A 73 -8.57 0.50 -11.33
C GLU A 73 -8.77 -0.87 -11.99
N TYR A 74 -8.41 -1.95 -11.29
CA TYR A 74 -8.60 -3.30 -11.80
C TYR A 74 -10.08 -3.66 -11.85
N ALA A 75 -10.84 -3.32 -10.81
CA ALA A 75 -12.29 -3.54 -10.77
C ALA A 75 -13.01 -2.79 -11.89
N MET A 76 -12.58 -1.56 -12.21
CA MET A 76 -13.21 -0.72 -13.22
C MET A 76 -12.82 -1.08 -14.66
N THR A 77 -11.56 -1.46 -14.89
CA THR A 77 -11.00 -1.58 -16.26
C THR A 77 -10.64 -3.00 -16.67
N GLY A 78 -10.51 -3.93 -15.72
CA GLY A 78 -9.95 -5.27 -15.98
C GLY A 78 -8.44 -5.29 -16.25
N GLN A 79 -7.75 -4.15 -16.13
CA GLN A 79 -6.30 -4.06 -16.28
C GLN A 79 -5.61 -4.51 -15.00
N LEU A 80 -5.04 -5.72 -15.03
CA LEU A 80 -4.36 -6.32 -13.89
C LEU A 80 -2.86 -5.99 -13.92
N THR A 81 -2.31 -5.53 -12.79
CA THR A 81 -0.90 -5.18 -12.65
C THR A 81 -0.33 -5.67 -11.31
N VAL A 82 1.00 -5.66 -11.15
CA VAL A 82 1.64 -5.89 -9.84
C VAL A 82 1.19 -4.85 -8.79
N LYS A 83 0.80 -3.65 -9.20
CA LYS A 83 0.26 -2.61 -8.30
C LYS A 83 -1.15 -2.93 -7.81
N SER A 84 -1.88 -3.80 -8.49
CA SER A 84 -3.17 -4.29 -8.01
C SER A 84 -2.98 -5.19 -6.79
N ASP A 85 -1.95 -6.05 -6.79
CA ASP A 85 -1.57 -6.85 -5.62
C ASP A 85 -1.07 -6.00 -4.44
N VAL A 86 -0.36 -4.89 -4.71
CA VAL A 86 0.08 -3.95 -3.65
C VAL A 86 -1.13 -3.34 -2.94
N TYR A 87 -2.21 -3.03 -3.67
CA TYR A 87 -3.45 -2.56 -3.05
C TYR A 87 -4.06 -3.62 -2.15
N SER A 88 -4.19 -4.85 -2.66
CA SER A 88 -4.73 -5.99 -1.90
C SER A 88 -3.89 -6.30 -0.65
N PHE A 89 -2.56 -6.19 -0.75
CA PHE A 89 -1.66 -6.22 0.40
C PHE A 89 -1.98 -5.12 1.42
N GLY A 90 -2.22 -3.89 0.96
CA GLY A 90 -2.63 -2.77 1.81
C GLY A 90 -3.91 -3.06 2.60
N VAL A 91 -4.89 -3.73 1.99
CA VAL A 91 -6.13 -4.17 2.67
C VAL A 91 -5.79 -5.18 3.77
N VAL A 92 -5.05 -6.24 3.44
CA VAL A 92 -4.61 -7.25 4.43
C VAL A 92 -3.80 -6.62 5.56
N PHE A 93 -2.90 -5.68 5.24
CA PHE A 93 -2.09 -5.04 6.25
C PHE A 93 -2.95 -4.19 7.20
N LEU A 94 -3.99 -3.56 6.68
CA LEU A 94 -4.97 -2.84 7.50
C LEU A 94 -5.82 -3.80 8.35
N GLU A 95 -6.19 -4.99 7.85
CA GLU A 95 -6.84 -6.03 8.67
C GLU A 95 -5.95 -6.42 9.87
N LEU A 96 -4.66 -6.64 9.62
CA LEU A 96 -3.69 -6.99 10.68
C LEU A 96 -3.49 -5.89 11.72
N ILE A 97 -3.61 -4.61 11.33
CA ILE A 97 -3.48 -3.47 12.26
C ILE A 97 -4.76 -3.30 13.09
N THR A 98 -5.92 -3.49 12.47
CA THR A 98 -7.23 -3.10 13.02
C THR A 98 -7.99 -4.24 13.68
N GLY A 99 -7.63 -5.50 13.40
CA GLY A 99 -8.40 -6.68 13.79
C GLY A 99 -9.78 -6.77 13.12
N ARG A 100 -10.05 -5.94 12.11
CA ARG A 100 -11.33 -5.92 11.37
C ARG A 100 -11.20 -6.71 10.07
N LYS A 101 -12.31 -7.34 9.63
CA LYS A 101 -12.41 -7.99 8.32
C LYS A 101 -12.49 -6.93 7.21
N ALA A 102 -11.96 -7.24 6.03
CA ALA A 102 -12.05 -6.38 4.85
C ALA A 102 -13.50 -6.03 4.49
N ILE A 103 -14.39 -7.03 4.59
CA ILE A 103 -15.85 -6.89 4.47
C ILE A 103 -16.50 -7.53 5.70
N ASP A 104 -17.33 -6.78 6.41
CA ASP A 104 -18.03 -7.20 7.62
C ASP A 104 -19.49 -6.76 7.58
N ASN A 105 -20.37 -7.64 7.11
CA ASN A 105 -21.81 -7.36 6.99
C ASN A 105 -22.52 -7.23 8.34
N THR A 106 -21.86 -7.60 9.45
CA THR A 106 -22.43 -7.43 10.79
C THR A 106 -22.31 -6.00 11.31
N ARG A 107 -21.53 -5.15 10.62
CA ARG A 107 -21.35 -3.74 10.97
C ARG A 107 -22.43 -2.83 10.36
N PRO A 108 -22.65 -1.64 10.94
CA PRO A 108 -23.55 -0.64 10.39
C PRO A 108 -23.21 -0.25 8.95
N ALA A 109 -24.21 0.21 8.21
CA ALA A 109 -24.03 0.73 6.85
C ALA A 109 -22.95 1.82 6.82
N GLY A 110 -22.03 1.71 5.86
CA GLY A 110 -20.86 2.60 5.74
C GLY A 110 -19.61 2.14 6.50
N GLU A 111 -19.74 1.20 7.44
CA GLU A 111 -18.59 0.58 8.14
C GLU A 111 -18.29 -0.87 7.69
N GLN A 112 -19.11 -1.41 6.79
CA GLN A 112 -18.97 -2.79 6.32
C GLN A 112 -17.69 -2.99 5.50
N ASN A 113 -17.25 -1.97 4.75
CA ASN A 113 -16.00 -2.02 3.99
C ASN A 113 -14.87 -1.35 4.79
N LEU A 114 -13.83 -2.11 5.10
CA LEU A 114 -12.70 -1.67 5.91
C LEU A 114 -11.98 -0.44 5.34
N VAL A 115 -11.74 -0.43 4.03
CA VAL A 115 -11.03 0.67 3.36
C VAL A 115 -11.89 1.95 3.37
N ALA A 116 -13.20 1.81 3.12
CA ALA A 116 -14.13 2.93 3.18
C ALA A 116 -14.19 3.55 4.58
N TRP A 117 -14.26 2.71 5.62
CA TRP A 117 -14.22 3.14 7.01
C TRP A 117 -12.89 3.82 7.40
N ALA A 118 -11.75 3.29 6.94
CA ALA A 118 -10.43 3.80 7.29
C ALA A 118 -10.05 5.10 6.54
N ARG A 119 -10.58 5.31 5.33
CA ARG A 119 -10.25 6.46 4.47
C ARG A 119 -10.37 7.83 5.16
N PRO A 120 -11.45 8.17 5.89
CA PRO A 120 -11.51 9.42 6.64
C PRO A 120 -10.50 9.49 7.80
N LEU A 121 -10.16 8.36 8.43
CA LEU A 121 -9.24 8.30 9.57
C LEU A 121 -7.79 8.57 9.16
N PHE A 122 -7.38 8.15 7.94
CA PHE A 122 -6.05 8.44 7.41
C PHE A 122 -5.74 9.94 7.28
N LYS A 123 -6.77 10.80 7.19
CA LYS A 123 -6.60 12.26 7.09
C LYS A 123 -6.18 12.90 8.42
N GLU A 124 -6.44 12.24 9.53
CA GLU A 124 -6.26 12.81 10.88
C GLU A 124 -5.37 11.91 11.72
N ARG A 125 -4.06 12.20 11.77
CA ARG A 125 -3.08 11.39 12.53
C ARG A 125 -3.43 11.18 14.00
N ARG A 126 -4.18 12.10 14.62
CA ARG A 126 -4.68 11.95 16.00
C ARG A 126 -5.69 10.81 16.19
N LYS A 127 -6.32 10.34 15.10
CA LYS A 127 -7.27 9.22 15.11
C LYS A 127 -6.60 7.86 14.93
N PHE A 128 -5.30 7.81 14.65
CA PHE A 128 -4.59 6.55 14.42
C PHE A 128 -4.69 5.55 15.58
N PRO A 129 -4.64 5.95 16.87
CA PRO A 129 -4.87 5.01 17.97
C PRO A 129 -6.24 4.32 17.94
N GLN A 130 -7.26 4.95 17.35
CA GLN A 130 -8.61 4.38 17.22
C GLN A 130 -8.68 3.29 16.14
N MET A 131 -7.64 3.19 15.29
CA MET A 131 -7.52 2.17 14.25
C MET A 131 -6.77 0.94 14.72
N ALA A 132 -6.11 0.97 15.88
CA ALA A 132 -5.43 -0.21 16.38
C ALA A 132 -6.44 -1.25 16.86
N ASP A 133 -6.13 -2.53 16.68
CA ASP A 133 -6.92 -3.64 17.18
C ASP A 133 -7.17 -3.50 18.70
N PRO A 134 -8.44 -3.43 19.14
CA PRO A 134 -8.79 -3.35 20.56
C PRO A 134 -8.20 -4.48 21.41
N LEU A 135 -7.98 -5.66 20.83
CA LEU A 135 -7.40 -6.82 21.52
C LEU A 135 -5.93 -6.60 21.90
N LEU A 136 -5.22 -5.67 21.23
CA LEU A 136 -3.87 -5.29 21.63
C LEU A 136 -3.87 -4.50 22.94
N ARG A 137 -4.99 -3.92 23.38
CA ARG A 137 -5.14 -3.18 24.65
C ARG A 137 -4.05 -2.11 24.87
N GLY A 138 -3.61 -1.45 23.79
CA GLY A 138 -2.55 -0.44 23.85
C GLY A 138 -1.11 -0.99 23.91
N HIS A 139 -0.92 -2.31 23.88
CA HIS A 139 0.40 -2.96 23.89
C HIS A 139 1.06 -2.92 22.51
N TYR A 140 1.37 -1.72 22.04
CA TYR A 140 2.09 -1.48 20.79
C TYR A 140 2.85 -0.15 20.86
N PRO A 141 3.97 -0.02 20.13
CA PRO A 141 4.68 1.25 20.07
C PRO A 141 3.90 2.25 19.23
N ALA A 142 3.55 3.42 19.81
CA ALA A 142 2.78 4.45 19.12
C ALA A 142 3.45 4.89 17.80
N ARG A 143 4.77 5.10 17.81
CA ARG A 143 5.53 5.43 16.59
C ARG A 143 5.41 4.34 15.52
N GLY A 144 5.50 3.07 15.92
CA GLY A 144 5.37 1.92 15.02
C GLY A 144 3.98 1.85 14.38
N LEU A 145 2.91 2.09 15.15
CA LEU A 145 1.55 2.18 14.63
C LEU A 145 1.42 3.27 13.56
N TYR A 146 2.00 4.45 13.80
CA TYR A 146 1.91 5.57 12.87
C TYR A 146 2.64 5.28 11.56
N GLN A 147 3.80 4.62 11.63
CA GLN A 147 4.55 4.18 10.45
C GLN A 147 3.81 3.07 9.69
N ALA A 148 3.24 2.09 10.41
CA ALA A 148 2.46 1.01 9.82
C ALA A 148 1.22 1.56 9.06
N LEU A 149 0.45 2.44 9.68
CA LEU A 149 -0.71 3.07 9.03
C LEU A 149 -0.32 3.95 7.84
N ALA A 150 0.83 4.62 7.89
CA ALA A 150 1.34 5.36 6.74
C ALA A 150 1.66 4.44 5.55
N VAL A 151 2.31 3.30 5.80
CA VAL A 151 2.58 2.28 4.76
C VAL A 151 1.28 1.72 4.19
N ALA A 152 0.30 1.39 5.05
CA ALA A 152 -1.02 0.95 4.59
C ALA A 152 -1.71 2.00 3.71
N ALA A 153 -1.70 3.28 4.12
CA ALA A 153 -2.29 4.38 3.36
C ALA A 153 -1.63 4.60 1.99
N MET A 154 -0.31 4.39 1.88
CA MET A 154 0.40 4.45 0.59
C MET A 154 0.04 3.27 -0.33
N CYS A 155 -0.15 2.07 0.22
CA CYS A 155 -0.59 0.91 -0.55
C CYS A 155 -2.04 1.06 -1.05
N LEU A 156 -2.90 1.69 -0.25
CA LEU A 156 -4.34 1.88 -0.52
C LEU A 156 -4.66 3.11 -1.39
N GLN A 157 -3.67 3.73 -2.03
CA GLN A 157 -3.91 4.85 -2.93
C GLN A 157 -4.80 4.44 -4.11
N GLU A 158 -5.68 5.35 -4.52
CA GLU A 158 -6.62 5.10 -5.61
C GLU A 158 -5.89 4.96 -6.96
N GLN A 159 -4.92 5.83 -7.21
CA GLN A 159 -4.07 5.75 -8.39
C GLN A 159 -2.98 4.68 -8.22
N ALA A 160 -2.95 3.68 -9.09
CA ALA A 160 -1.95 2.60 -9.03
C ALA A 160 -0.49 3.10 -9.15
N ALA A 161 -0.27 4.20 -9.86
CA ALA A 161 1.06 4.79 -10.05
C ALA A 161 1.65 5.37 -8.76
N THR A 162 0.82 5.86 -7.82
CA THR A 162 1.29 6.45 -6.56
C THR A 162 1.50 5.43 -5.46
N ARG A 163 1.07 4.17 -5.67
CA ARG A 163 1.38 3.06 -4.76
C ARG A 163 2.87 2.74 -4.83
N PRO A 164 3.52 2.40 -3.70
CA PRO A 164 4.93 2.03 -3.68
C PRO A 164 5.20 0.73 -4.46
N LEU A 165 6.47 0.46 -4.74
CA LEU A 165 6.88 -0.88 -5.17
C LEU A 165 6.81 -1.82 -3.96
N ILE A 166 6.57 -3.11 -4.22
CA ILE A 166 6.47 -4.09 -3.13
C ILE A 166 7.80 -4.23 -2.36
N GLY A 167 8.95 -4.08 -3.02
CA GLY A 167 10.27 -4.06 -2.35
C GLY A 167 10.44 -2.90 -1.36
N ASP A 168 9.87 -1.72 -1.64
CA ASP A 168 9.88 -0.59 -0.70
C ASP A 168 9.03 -0.91 0.53
N VAL A 169 7.87 -1.56 0.32
CA VAL A 169 6.99 -2.03 1.40
C VAL A 169 7.70 -3.08 2.23
N VAL A 170 8.38 -4.05 1.62
CA VAL A 170 9.19 -5.06 2.33
C VAL A 170 10.27 -4.42 3.18
N THR A 171 10.96 -3.40 2.66
CA THR A 171 12.00 -2.67 3.39
C THR A 171 11.41 -1.98 4.62
N ALA A 172 10.33 -1.22 4.45
CA ALA A 172 9.65 -0.54 5.54
C ALA A 172 9.14 -1.52 6.62
N LEU A 173 8.51 -2.61 6.21
CA LEU A 173 7.96 -3.61 7.14
C LEU A 173 9.05 -4.43 7.82
N SER A 174 10.16 -4.71 7.13
CA SER A 174 11.31 -5.39 7.75
C SER A 174 11.91 -4.52 8.85
N TYR A 175 12.04 -3.21 8.62
CA TYR A 175 12.46 -2.26 9.65
C TYR A 175 11.48 -2.20 10.83
N LEU A 176 10.17 -2.15 10.58
CA LEU A 176 9.17 -2.18 11.66
C LEU A 176 9.16 -3.50 12.42
N ALA A 177 9.45 -4.62 11.76
CA ALA A 177 9.51 -5.93 12.38
C ALA A 177 10.81 -6.18 13.17
N SER A 178 11.89 -5.46 12.89
CA SER A 178 13.15 -5.54 13.65
C SER A 178 13.18 -4.68 14.91
N GLN A 179 12.24 -3.73 15.06
CA GLN A 179 12.13 -2.95 16.28
C GLN A 179 11.63 -3.84 17.42
N THR A 180 12.38 -3.88 18.52
CA THR A 180 11.96 -4.51 19.76
C THR A 180 10.94 -3.62 20.46
N TYR A 181 9.76 -4.16 20.76
CA TYR A 181 8.79 -3.48 21.62
C TYR A 181 9.16 -3.76 23.08
N ASP A 182 9.62 -2.74 23.77
CA ASP A 182 9.81 -2.76 25.21
C ASP A 182 8.65 -1.98 25.86
N PRO A 183 7.70 -2.65 26.54
CA PRO A 183 6.55 -2.00 27.15
C PRO A 183 6.94 -1.01 28.26
N ASP A 184 8.08 -1.20 28.93
CA ASP A 184 8.52 -0.35 30.04
C ASP A 184 9.18 0.95 29.56
N SER A 185 9.74 0.93 28.34
CA SER A 185 10.36 2.11 27.70
C SER A 185 9.37 3.24 27.37
N ALA A 186 8.06 2.95 27.33
CA ALA A 186 7.01 3.91 26.97
C ALA A 186 6.72 4.97 28.06
N THR A 187 7.25 4.80 29.27
CA THR A 187 7.07 5.75 30.38
C THR A 187 8.06 6.93 30.37
N GLY A 188 9.11 6.90 29.53
CA GLY A 188 10.23 7.85 29.60
C GLY A 188 10.33 8.93 28.52
N GLN A 189 9.47 8.94 27.49
CA GLN A 189 9.56 9.90 26.38
C GLN A 189 8.37 10.88 26.34
N SER A 190 8.14 11.57 27.45
CA SER A 190 7.36 12.81 27.44
C SER A 190 8.30 14.02 27.57
N THR A 191 8.29 14.86 26.54
CA THR A 191 8.80 16.24 26.51
C THR A 191 10.25 16.49 26.98
N ARG A 192 11.20 16.43 26.05
CA ARG A 192 12.40 17.30 26.10
C ARG A 192 12.34 18.31 24.95
N PHE A 193 11.41 19.26 25.04
CA PHE A 193 11.65 20.58 24.48
C PHE A 193 12.53 21.29 25.50
N GLY A 194 13.83 21.45 25.19
CA GLY A 194 14.75 22.20 26.03
C GLY A 194 14.30 23.65 26.17
N PRO A 195 14.46 24.29 27.35
CA PRO A 195 14.09 25.68 27.52
C PRO A 195 15.04 26.58 26.74
N SER A 196 14.50 27.31 25.76
CA SER A 196 15.18 28.41 25.09
C SER A 196 15.53 29.49 26.12
N THR A 197 16.81 29.71 26.35
CA THR A 197 17.32 30.81 27.17
C THR A 197 16.87 32.17 26.61
N PRO A 198 16.34 33.10 27.43
CA PRO A 198 15.97 34.44 26.97
C PRO A 198 17.22 35.33 26.84
N ARG A 199 17.43 35.89 25.65
CA ARG A 199 18.53 36.83 25.38
C ARG A 199 18.12 38.23 25.83
N SER A 200 18.66 38.66 26.97
CA SER A 200 18.50 40.00 27.53
C SER A 200 19.25 41.05 26.68
N ARG A 201 18.60 42.19 26.48
CA ARG A 201 19.13 43.44 25.91
C ARG A 201 19.87 44.22 27.01
N SER A 202 21.09 44.70 26.72
CA SER A 202 21.71 45.82 27.46
C SER A 202 22.46 46.75 26.51
N GLY A 203 22.31 48.07 26.73
CA GLY A 203 22.79 49.19 25.90
C GLY A 203 24.31 49.37 25.86
N LYS A 204 24.79 50.02 24.78
CA LYS A 204 25.36 51.40 24.74
C LYS A 204 26.67 51.55 25.52
N ASP A 205 27.79 51.84 24.84
CA ASP A 205 28.30 53.22 24.67
C ASP A 205 29.70 53.37 24.00
N HIS A 206 29.84 54.44 23.20
CA HIS A 206 31.00 55.33 22.92
C HIS A 206 32.11 55.04 21.87
N GLN A 207 31.99 55.78 20.74
CA GLN A 207 32.94 56.70 20.04
C GLN A 207 34.46 56.42 19.93
N HIS A 208 35.00 56.51 18.70
CA HIS A 208 36.03 57.51 18.27
C HIS A 208 36.31 57.43 16.75
N ALA A 209 36.44 58.59 16.10
CA ALA A 209 36.87 58.84 14.70
C ALA A 209 38.40 58.58 14.54
N VAL A 210 39.07 58.50 13.37
CA VAL A 210 39.16 59.36 12.18
C VAL A 210 39.94 58.60 11.07
N HIS A 211 39.74 58.98 9.80
CA HIS A 211 40.64 58.94 8.61
C HIS A 211 40.19 58.09 7.40
N SER A 212 39.73 58.80 6.37
CA SER A 212 39.81 58.45 4.95
C SER A 212 41.07 59.12 4.33
N PRO A 213 41.52 58.82 3.08
CA PRO A 213 40.77 59.23 1.88
C PRO A 213 40.98 58.41 0.56
N GLN A 214 40.20 58.80 -0.46
CA GLN A 214 40.37 58.61 -1.93
C GLN A 214 40.08 57.22 -2.54
N GLN A 215 39.46 57.04 -3.72
CA GLN A 215 38.86 57.92 -4.75
C GLN A 215 38.09 57.07 -5.80
N ASN A 216 37.17 57.73 -6.53
CA ASN A 216 36.65 57.44 -7.89
C ASN A 216 35.31 56.68 -8.09
N SER A 217 34.29 57.49 -8.40
CA SER A 217 33.06 57.28 -9.19
C SER A 217 33.34 56.92 -10.68
N PRO A 218 32.36 56.78 -11.62
CA PRO A 218 30.91 57.05 -11.52
C PRO A 218 29.93 56.05 -12.20
N ASP A 219 28.67 56.37 -11.92
CA ASP A 219 27.38 55.90 -12.42
C ASP A 219 27.15 56.15 -13.94
N LEU A 220 26.25 55.36 -14.57
CA LEU A 220 25.26 55.80 -15.58
C LEU A 220 24.53 54.64 -16.32
N ARG A 221 23.19 54.78 -16.37
CA ARG A 221 22.22 54.46 -17.45
C ARG A 221 21.46 53.13 -17.49
N GLN A 222 20.18 53.23 -17.07
CA GLN A 222 18.94 53.05 -17.86
C GLN A 222 18.99 52.22 -19.16
N ARG A 223 18.07 51.24 -19.29
CA ARG A 223 17.06 51.18 -20.37
C ARG A 223 15.98 50.12 -20.16
N ASP A 224 14.73 50.53 -20.43
CA ASP A 224 13.54 49.70 -20.66
C ASP A 224 13.67 48.73 -21.86
N PRO A 225 12.67 47.85 -22.10
CA PRO A 225 11.73 48.22 -23.17
C PRO A 225 10.24 47.90 -22.90
N VAL A 226 9.42 48.58 -23.70
CA VAL A 226 7.96 48.71 -23.67
C VAL A 226 7.34 48.13 -24.95
N LYS A 227 6.21 47.42 -24.79
CA LYS A 227 5.01 47.20 -25.67
C LYS A 227 5.08 46.61 -27.09
N GLY A 228 4.04 45.81 -27.36
CA GLY A 228 3.23 45.78 -28.60
C GLY A 228 2.36 44.51 -28.68
N LEU A 229 1.07 44.49 -28.29
CA LEU A 229 -0.17 44.70 -29.08
C LEU A 229 -0.22 43.85 -30.39
N SER A 230 -1.30 43.15 -30.80
CA SER A 230 -2.75 43.31 -30.57
C SER A 230 -3.61 42.27 -31.35
N LYS A 231 -4.93 42.25 -31.04
CA LYS A 231 -6.12 41.77 -31.82
C LYS A 231 -6.36 40.24 -31.88
N GLY A 232 -7.56 39.68 -31.70
CA GLY A 232 -8.93 40.18 -31.58
C GLY A 232 -9.88 39.37 -32.48
N ALA A 233 -10.88 38.67 -31.93
CA ALA A 233 -12.08 38.19 -32.65
C ALA A 233 -13.21 37.82 -31.66
N LYS A 234 -14.45 37.81 -32.15
CA LYS A 234 -15.69 38.23 -31.50
C LYS A 234 -16.79 37.18 -31.78
N VAL A 235 -17.92 37.26 -31.05
CA VAL A 235 -19.31 36.91 -31.44
C VAL A 235 -19.94 35.60 -30.91
N SER A 236 -20.78 35.81 -29.88
CA SER A 236 -22.23 35.50 -29.74
C SER A 236 -22.84 34.11 -29.46
N ARG A 237 -23.75 34.19 -28.46
CA ARG A 237 -25.18 33.79 -28.43
C ARG A 237 -25.60 32.44 -27.79
N GLY A 238 -26.58 32.56 -26.89
CA GLY A 238 -27.71 31.64 -26.76
C GLY A 238 -27.84 30.95 -25.41
N GLY A 239 -28.79 31.39 -24.57
CA GLY A 239 -29.15 30.71 -23.32
C GLY A 239 -30.13 29.55 -23.52
N SER A 240 -30.38 28.80 -22.44
CA SER A 240 -31.69 28.33 -21.95
C SER A 240 -31.53 27.13 -21.00
N GLY A 241 -32.12 27.24 -19.80
CA GLY A 241 -32.92 26.20 -19.12
C GLY A 241 -32.27 24.90 -18.63
N GLY A 242 -32.63 24.50 -17.40
CA GLY A 242 -32.63 23.08 -17.03
C GLY A 242 -32.24 22.76 -15.58
N VAL A 243 -33.20 22.90 -14.68
CA VAL A 243 -33.20 22.30 -13.33
C VAL A 243 -33.32 20.77 -13.45
N SER A 244 -32.57 20.01 -12.65
CA SER A 244 -33.10 18.96 -11.75
C SER A 244 -32.00 17.98 -11.33
N GLY A 245 -31.93 17.74 -10.02
CA GLY A 245 -31.19 16.63 -9.44
C GLY A 245 -32.09 15.42 -9.26
N GLN A 246 -31.51 14.22 -9.32
CA GLN A 246 -32.06 12.96 -8.82
C GLN A 246 -30.83 12.15 -8.35
N LYS A 247 -30.57 11.99 -7.05
CA LYS A 247 -31.25 11.15 -6.03
C LYS A 247 -31.30 9.68 -6.44
N TRP A 248 -30.28 8.92 -6.04
CA TRP A 248 -30.32 7.46 -5.99
C TRP A 248 -31.10 7.04 -4.75
N GLY A 249 -32.33 6.55 -4.96
CA GLY A 249 -33.14 5.91 -3.93
C GLY A 249 -32.66 4.48 -3.71
N LEU A 250 -32.53 4.12 -2.43
CA LEU A 250 -32.57 2.75 -1.96
C LEU A 250 -34.00 2.23 -2.08
N GLU A 251 -34.15 1.00 -2.54
CA GLU A 251 -35.22 0.10 -2.12
C GLU A 251 -34.62 -1.29 -1.88
N GLU A 252 -35.04 -1.87 -0.77
CA GLU A 252 -34.61 -3.14 -0.20
C GLU A 252 -35.39 -4.34 -0.75
N SER A 253 -34.79 -5.50 -0.51
CA SER A 253 -35.38 -6.80 -0.20
C SER A 253 -35.47 -7.89 -1.28
N GLU A 254 -34.67 -8.92 -0.99
CA GLU A 254 -35.00 -10.35 -0.94
C GLU A 254 -35.45 -11.06 -2.23
N THR A 255 -34.60 -11.95 -2.73
CA THR A 255 -34.89 -13.40 -2.71
C THR A 255 -33.67 -14.21 -3.16
N GLN A 256 -33.41 -15.26 -2.40
CA GLN A 256 -32.39 -16.28 -2.63
C GLN A 256 -33.08 -17.47 -3.30
N GLU A 257 -32.91 -17.69 -4.61
CA GLU A 257 -33.26 -18.96 -5.25
C GLU A 257 -32.31 -19.36 -6.40
N SER A 258 -31.66 -20.51 -6.18
CA SER A 258 -31.54 -21.66 -7.09
C SER A 258 -31.64 -21.43 -8.60
N TRP A 259 -30.53 -21.67 -9.32
CA TRP A 259 -30.58 -22.13 -10.71
C TRP A 259 -29.55 -23.26 -10.96
N MET A 260 -30.04 -24.49 -10.90
CA MET A 260 -29.64 -25.59 -11.79
C MET A 260 -30.86 -25.92 -12.65
N ASP A 261 -30.80 -25.74 -13.97
CA ASP A 261 -30.88 -26.88 -14.90
C ASP A 261 -30.51 -26.48 -16.34
N SER A 262 -30.13 -27.47 -17.14
CA SER A 262 -29.26 -27.39 -18.33
C SER A 262 -30.00 -27.10 -19.66
N PRO A 263 -29.31 -27.11 -20.82
CA PRO A 263 -29.14 -28.41 -21.49
C PRO A 263 -27.73 -28.71 -22.02
N VAL A 264 -27.47 -30.01 -22.00
CA VAL A 264 -26.29 -30.75 -22.41
C VAL A 264 -25.96 -30.54 -23.89
N HIS A 265 -24.73 -30.09 -24.18
CA HIS A 265 -24.06 -30.42 -25.43
C HIS A 265 -22.80 -31.23 -25.11
N ILE A 266 -22.87 -32.51 -25.47
CA ILE A 266 -21.72 -33.43 -25.55
C ILE A 266 -20.93 -33.02 -26.79
N GLU A 267 -19.77 -32.38 -26.61
CA GLU A 267 -18.69 -32.41 -27.60
C GLU A 267 -17.35 -32.59 -26.88
N GLY A 268 -16.58 -33.55 -27.36
CA GLY A 268 -15.42 -34.14 -26.69
C GLY A 268 -14.30 -33.15 -26.39
N ALA A 269 -13.59 -33.46 -25.30
CA ALA A 269 -12.36 -32.81 -24.89
C ALA A 269 -11.35 -32.75 -26.05
N ARG A 270 -11.22 -31.55 -26.64
CA ARG A 270 -10.01 -31.12 -27.32
C ARG A 270 -9.44 -29.98 -26.52
N ASP A 271 -8.32 -30.24 -25.87
CA ASP A 271 -7.59 -29.27 -25.08
C ASP A 271 -7.32 -28.02 -25.92
N SER A 272 -8.02 -26.94 -25.57
CA SER A 272 -7.83 -25.65 -26.21
C SER A 272 -6.44 -25.11 -25.81
N PRO A 273 -5.66 -24.52 -26.73
CA PRO A 273 -4.30 -24.02 -26.43
C PRO A 273 -4.25 -23.06 -25.24
N THR A 274 -5.36 -22.38 -24.97
CA THR A 274 -5.54 -21.44 -23.85
C THR A 274 -5.66 -22.11 -22.48
N ASN A 275 -6.20 -23.33 -22.39
CA ASN A 275 -6.26 -24.07 -21.11
C ASN A 275 -4.92 -24.71 -20.79
N ILE A 276 -4.27 -25.34 -21.77
CA ILE A 276 -2.92 -25.90 -21.62
C ILE A 276 -1.94 -24.80 -21.15
N HIS A 277 -1.99 -23.62 -21.77
CA HIS A 277 -1.15 -22.50 -21.36
C HIS A 277 -1.49 -22.00 -19.94
N ARG A 278 -2.75 -22.04 -19.51
CA ARG A 278 -3.14 -21.63 -18.15
C ARG A 278 -2.68 -22.64 -17.10
N ASP A 279 -2.75 -23.93 -17.42
CA ASP A 279 -2.30 -24.99 -16.52
C ASP A 279 -0.78 -24.98 -16.39
N LEU A 280 -0.04 -24.78 -17.49
CA LEU A 280 1.42 -24.57 -17.45
C LEU A 280 1.81 -23.35 -16.62
N VAL A 281 1.07 -22.23 -16.76
CA VAL A 281 1.29 -21.03 -15.94
C VAL A 281 1.04 -21.31 -14.45
N ARG A 282 -0.02 -22.05 -14.14
CA ARG A 282 -0.36 -22.45 -12.77
C ARG A 282 0.72 -23.35 -12.19
N GLU A 283 1.14 -24.36 -12.93
CA GLU A 283 2.19 -25.29 -12.52
C GLU A 283 3.53 -24.56 -12.30
N HIS A 284 3.90 -23.64 -13.19
CA HIS A 284 5.10 -22.83 -13.04
C HIS A 284 5.04 -21.92 -11.81
N ALA A 285 3.93 -21.21 -11.58
CA ALA A 285 3.74 -20.37 -10.39
C ALA A 285 3.79 -21.20 -9.09
N VAL A 286 3.18 -22.40 -9.10
CA VAL A 286 3.23 -23.33 -7.96
C VAL A 286 4.64 -23.86 -7.74
N ALA A 287 5.38 -24.21 -8.80
CA ALA A 287 6.76 -24.67 -8.71
C ALA A 287 7.68 -23.58 -8.13
N GLU A 288 7.55 -22.34 -8.61
CA GLU A 288 8.29 -21.18 -8.09
C GLU A 288 7.95 -20.90 -6.61
N ALA A 289 6.68 -20.98 -6.23
CA ALA A 289 6.26 -20.82 -4.84
C ALA A 289 6.84 -21.92 -3.92
N LYS A 290 6.92 -23.17 -4.41
CA LYS A 290 7.58 -24.28 -3.70
C LYS A 290 9.08 -24.03 -3.53
N LEU A 291 9.77 -23.64 -4.60
CA LEU A 291 11.19 -23.30 -4.59
C LEU A 291 11.50 -22.16 -3.62
N TRP A 292 10.64 -21.14 -3.57
CA TRP A 292 10.75 -20.07 -2.57
C TRP A 292 10.66 -20.63 -1.14
N GLY A 293 9.67 -21.49 -0.86
CA GLY A 293 9.51 -22.14 0.43
C GLY A 293 10.70 -23.02 0.84
N GLU A 294 11.41 -23.61 -0.13
CA GLU A 294 12.64 -24.39 0.08
C GLU A 294 13.86 -23.52 0.33
N LYS A 295 14.14 -22.55 -0.56
CA LYS A 295 15.25 -21.59 -0.39
C LYS A 295 15.14 -20.85 0.94
N TRP A 296 13.93 -20.51 1.35
CA TRP A 296 13.69 -19.87 2.63
C TRP A 296 13.99 -20.80 3.81
N ARG A 297 13.56 -22.07 3.76
CA ARG A 297 13.90 -23.09 4.79
C ARG A 297 15.42 -23.27 4.90
N GLU A 298 16.11 -23.30 3.78
CA GLU A 298 17.57 -23.43 3.75
C GLU A 298 18.25 -22.21 4.38
N LYS A 299 17.77 -21.00 4.08
CA LYS A 299 18.26 -19.76 4.70
C LYS A 299 18.01 -19.73 6.21
N GLN A 300 16.90 -20.29 6.71
CA GLN A 300 16.69 -20.43 8.16
C GLN A 300 17.62 -21.45 8.79
N ARG A 301 17.86 -22.59 8.12
CA ARG A 301 18.79 -23.62 8.62
C ARG A 301 20.23 -23.10 8.71
N ARG A 302 20.65 -22.26 7.76
CA ARG A 302 21.99 -21.61 7.77
C ARG A 302 22.13 -20.48 8.80
N ASN A 303 21.03 -19.90 9.26
CA ASN A 303 21.03 -18.80 10.23
C ASN A 303 20.70 -19.27 11.67
N ALA A 304 20.55 -20.58 11.89
CA ALA A 304 20.43 -21.15 13.22
C ALA A 304 21.81 -21.11 13.92
N PRO A 305 21.95 -20.60 15.15
CA PRO A 305 23.19 -20.70 15.90
C PRO A 305 23.43 -22.18 16.25
N ASP A 306 24.61 -22.70 15.91
CA ASP A 306 25.09 -24.00 16.41
C ASP A 306 25.22 -23.92 17.94
N SER A 307 24.21 -24.43 18.65
CA SER A 307 24.26 -24.61 20.09
C SER A 307 24.87 -25.98 20.41
N PHE A 308 26.13 -25.94 20.84
CA PHE A 308 26.78 -26.84 21.79
C PHE A 308 26.85 -28.34 21.48
N GLU A 309 28.09 -28.84 21.29
CA GLU A 309 28.46 -30.16 21.79
C GLU A 309 29.68 -30.03 22.72
N SER A 310 29.53 -30.68 23.87
CA SER A 310 30.41 -30.78 25.02
C SER A 310 31.56 -31.74 24.78
N THR A 311 32.77 -31.42 25.25
CA THR A 311 33.63 -32.38 25.98
C THR A 311 34.73 -31.59 26.69
N HIS A 312 34.78 -31.67 28.02
CA HIS A 312 36.00 -31.91 28.79
C HIS A 312 35.61 -32.20 30.25
N GLU A 313 35.63 -33.49 30.59
CA GLU A 313 36.05 -33.96 31.93
C GLU A 313 37.54 -33.67 32.13
#